data_AF-A0A428YYM3-F1
#
_entry.id   AF-A0A428YYM3-F1
#
_cell.length_a   1.000
_cell.length_b   1.000
_cell.length_c   1.000
_cell.angle_alpha   90.00
_cell.angle_beta   90.00
_cell.angle_gamma   90.00
#
_symmetry.space_group_name_H-M   'P 1'
#
loop_
_entity.id
_entity.type
_entity.pdbx_description
1 polymer ?
#
loop_
_entity_poly.entity_id
_entity_poly.type
_entity_poly.pdbx_seq_one_letter_code
_entity_poly.pdbx_strand_id
1 'polypeptide(L)'
;MGTGYAVIIDEIRRASTAADDAAEIASKVDVAGAIGPVGQALPGSKSADSVNRLMPYWKNEVTSWTADAKAYAANLSSAADRYEQNEQAAAADFRTGGTRGGMRAE
;
A
#
# COMPACT_ATOMS: atom_id res chain seq x y z
N MET A 1 -14.55 14.59 19.09
CA MET A 1 -14.92 14.21 17.71
C MET A 1 -13.81 14.74 16.81
N GLY A 2 -13.07 13.88 16.12
CA GLY A 2 -12.04 14.32 15.17
C GLY A 2 -12.70 15.09 14.03
N THR A 3 -12.02 16.10 13.47
CA THR A 3 -12.47 16.79 12.27
C THR A 3 -12.59 15.78 11.11
N GLY A 4 -13.46 16.03 10.13
CA GLY A 4 -13.63 15.11 8.98
C GLY A 4 -12.31 14.79 8.26
N TYR A 5 -11.35 15.71 8.28
CA TYR A 5 -10.01 15.50 7.73
C TYR A 5 -9.17 14.50 8.53
N ALA A 6 -9.22 14.52 9.87
CA ALA A 6 -8.52 13.53 10.69
C ALA A 6 -9.01 12.11 10.39
N VAL A 7 -10.32 11.93 10.19
CA VAL A 7 -10.90 10.64 9.81
C VAL A 7 -10.38 10.16 8.46
N ILE A 8 -10.28 11.05 7.46
CA ILE A 8 -9.74 10.69 6.14
C ILE A 8 -8.26 10.31 6.22
N ILE A 9 -7.45 11.02 7.02
CA ILE A 9 -6.03 10.69 7.24
C ILE A 9 -5.91 9.30 7.86
N ASP A 10 -6.74 8.98 8.86
CA ASP A 10 -6.75 7.65 9.48
C ASP A 10 -7.13 6.54 8.49
N GLU A 11 -8.09 6.77 7.60
CA GLU A 11 -8.45 5.82 6.54
C GLU A 11 -7.31 5.62 5.52
N ILE A 12 -6.58 6.68 5.17
CA ILE A 12 -5.38 6.56 4.31
C ILE A 12 -4.30 5.71 4.99
N ARG A 13 -4.08 5.91 6.30
CA ARG A 13 -3.12 5.12 7.09
C ARG A 13 -3.55 3.64 7.13
N ARG A 14 -4.83 3.36 7.36
CA ARG A 14 -5.37 1.98 7.33
C ARG A 14 -5.19 1.32 5.96
N ALA A 15 -5.46 2.04 4.88
CA ALA A 15 -5.26 1.55 3.53
C ALA A 15 -3.77 1.26 3.23
N SER A 16 -2.86 2.10 3.72
CA SER A 16 -1.42 1.87 3.64
C SER A 16 -1.03 0.56 4.33
N THR A 17 -1.45 0.35 5.58
CA THR A 17 -1.18 -0.89 6.32
C THR A 17 -1.76 -2.11 5.62
N ALA A 18 -3.02 -2.05 5.17
CA ALA A 18 -3.66 -3.16 4.49
C ALA A 18 -2.93 -3.55 3.19
N ALA A 19 -2.40 -2.58 2.43
CA ALA A 19 -1.62 -2.84 1.24
C ALA A 19 -0.26 -3.50 1.55
N ASP A 20 0.42 -3.07 2.63
CA ASP A 20 1.69 -3.68 3.06
C ASP A 20 1.48 -5.11 3.57
N ASP A 21 0.43 -5.35 4.39
CA ASP A 21 0.04 -6.68 4.87
C ASP A 21 -0.26 -7.62 3.69
N ALA A 22 -1.02 -7.13 2.70
CA ALA A 22 -1.34 -7.91 1.51
C ALA A 22 -0.08 -8.26 0.71
N ALA A 23 0.86 -7.32 0.58
CA ALA A 23 2.16 -7.56 -0.04
C ALA A 23 2.97 -8.61 0.72
N GLU A 24 3.03 -8.51 2.06
CA GLU A 24 3.75 -9.46 2.89
C GLU A 24 3.17 -10.88 2.76
N ILE A 25 1.84 -11.01 2.84
CA ILE A 25 1.15 -12.29 2.70
C ILE A 25 1.41 -12.89 1.31
N ALA A 26 1.23 -12.12 0.23
CA ALA A 26 1.43 -12.62 -1.13
C ALA A 26 2.88 -13.04 -1.39
N SER A 27 3.85 -12.30 -0.83
CA SER A 27 5.28 -12.62 -0.99
C SER A 27 5.68 -14.00 -0.43
N LYS A 28 4.88 -14.55 0.48
CA LYS A 28 5.08 -15.87 1.08
C LYS A 28 4.48 -17.01 0.26
N VAL A 29 3.68 -16.72 -0.76
CA VAL A 29 3.01 -17.75 -1.57
C VAL A 29 3.94 -18.23 -2.69
N ASP A 30 4.43 -19.47 -2.56
CA ASP A 30 5.24 -20.12 -3.61
C ASP A 30 4.36 -20.83 -4.65
N VAL A 31 3.71 -20.02 -5.51
CA VAL A 31 2.88 -20.53 -6.61
C VAL A 31 3.71 -21.37 -7.60
N ALA A 32 4.96 -20.97 -7.84
CA ALA A 32 5.85 -21.68 -8.76
C ALA A 32 6.20 -23.07 -8.23
N GLY A 33 6.54 -23.19 -6.93
CA GLY A 33 6.79 -24.46 -6.27
C GLY A 33 5.58 -25.39 -6.27
N ALA A 34 4.37 -24.85 -6.10
CA ALA A 34 3.14 -25.65 -6.15
C ALA A 34 2.86 -26.27 -7.54
N ILE A 35 3.29 -25.61 -8.61
CA ILE A 35 3.06 -26.06 -10.00
C ILE A 35 4.15 -27.06 -10.45
N GLY A 36 5.37 -26.98 -9.92
CA GLY A 36 6.50 -27.84 -10.31
C GLY A 36 6.19 -29.35 -10.37
N PRO A 37 5.54 -29.96 -9.36
CA PRO A 37 5.19 -31.38 -9.37
C PRO A 37 4.29 -31.81 -10.55
N VAL A 38 3.44 -30.90 -11.05
CA VAL A 38 2.55 -31.17 -12.20
C VAL A 38 3.35 -31.43 -13.47
N GLY A 39 4.42 -30.66 -13.69
CA GLY A 39 5.31 -30.85 -14.84
C GLY A 39 6.07 -32.17 -14.77
N GLN A 40 6.50 -32.58 -13.57
CA GLN A 40 7.18 -33.85 -13.34
C GLN A 40 6.27 -35.07 -13.55
N ALA A 41 4.97 -34.92 -13.28
CA ALA A 41 3.99 -35.99 -13.48
C ALA A 41 3.63 -36.21 -14.97
N LEU A 42 3.97 -35.28 -15.87
CA LEU A 42 3.57 -35.31 -17.28
C LEU A 42 4.77 -35.16 -18.26
N PRO A 43 5.83 -35.98 -18.14
CA PRO A 43 7.03 -35.85 -18.94
C PRO A 43 6.75 -36.04 -20.44
N GLY A 44 7.34 -35.17 -21.27
CA GLY A 44 7.17 -35.20 -22.73
C GLY A 44 5.81 -34.72 -23.23
N SER A 45 4.90 -34.31 -22.35
CA SER A 45 3.61 -33.71 -22.73
C SER A 45 3.76 -32.22 -23.07
N LYS A 46 2.85 -31.68 -23.87
CA LYS A 46 2.73 -30.23 -24.07
C LYS A 46 2.48 -29.48 -22.75
N SER A 47 1.83 -30.12 -21.78
CA SER A 47 1.54 -29.54 -20.48
C SER A 47 2.80 -29.34 -19.63
N ALA A 48 3.81 -30.22 -19.75
CA ALA A 48 5.11 -30.03 -19.10
C ALA A 48 5.83 -28.77 -19.61
N ASP A 49 5.79 -28.51 -20.92
CA ASP A 49 6.34 -27.27 -21.50
C ASP A 49 5.60 -26.03 -21.00
N SER A 50 4.28 -26.10 -20.85
CA SER A 50 3.48 -25.03 -20.26
C SER A 50 3.88 -24.76 -18.80
N VAL A 51 4.08 -25.81 -17.99
CA VAL A 51 4.55 -25.68 -16.60
C VAL A 51 5.90 -24.99 -16.54
N ASN A 52 6.85 -25.37 -17.39
CA ASN A 52 8.19 -24.76 -17.45
C ASN A 52 8.16 -23.26 -17.78
N ARG A 53 7.16 -22.79 -18.53
CA ARG A 53 6.94 -21.35 -18.81
C ARG A 53 6.17 -20.65 -17.70
N LEU A 54 5.20 -21.35 -17.11
CA LEU A 54 4.27 -20.80 -16.13
C LEU A 54 4.95 -20.55 -14.76
N MET A 55 5.87 -21.42 -14.35
CA MET A 55 6.63 -21.26 -13.10
C MET A 55 7.41 -19.93 -13.02
N PRO A 56 8.31 -19.59 -13.97
CA PRO A 56 9.03 -18.33 -13.91
C PRO A 56 8.11 -17.12 -14.10
N TYR A 57 7.03 -17.27 -14.90
CA TYR A 57 6.02 -16.23 -15.05
C TYR A 57 5.36 -15.90 -13.71
N TRP A 58 4.83 -16.89 -12.99
CA TRP A 58 4.22 -16.66 -11.67
C TRP A 58 5.19 -16.10 -10.65
N LYS A 59 6.43 -16.58 -10.63
CA LYS A 59 7.45 -16.03 -9.73
C LYS A 59 7.66 -14.53 -9.97
N ASN A 60 7.75 -14.13 -11.25
CA ASN A 60 7.90 -12.73 -11.63
C ASN A 60 6.65 -11.92 -11.28
N GLU A 61 5.46 -12.46 -11.56
CA GLU A 61 4.18 -11.79 -11.29
C GLU A 61 4.00 -11.51 -9.79
N VAL A 62 4.21 -12.52 -8.92
CA VAL A 62 4.13 -12.34 -7.45
C VAL A 62 5.17 -11.33 -6.96
N THR A 63 6.38 -11.36 -7.51
CA THR A 63 7.45 -10.42 -7.15
C THR A 63 7.08 -8.99 -7.54
N SER A 64 6.59 -8.78 -8.77
CA SER A 64 6.19 -7.46 -9.27
C SER A 64 5.02 -6.91 -8.46
N TRP A 65 3.97 -7.72 -8.28
CA TRP A 65 2.78 -7.31 -7.55
C TRP A 65 3.10 -6.94 -6.09
N THR A 66 3.95 -7.73 -5.43
CA THR A 66 4.41 -7.43 -4.06
C THR A 66 5.16 -6.09 -4.01
N ALA A 67 6.03 -5.83 -4.98
CA ALA A 67 6.78 -4.57 -5.05
C ALA A 67 5.84 -3.37 -5.28
N ASP A 68 4.89 -3.51 -6.20
CA ASP A 68 3.91 -2.46 -6.52
C ASP A 68 2.99 -2.16 -5.34
N ALA A 69 2.53 -3.20 -4.63
CA ALA A 69 1.71 -3.06 -3.42
C ALA A 69 2.48 -2.34 -2.29
N LYS A 70 3.76 -2.66 -2.08
CA LYS A 70 4.62 -1.95 -1.12
C LYS A 70 4.85 -0.49 -1.51
N ALA A 71 5.08 -0.22 -2.80
CA ALA A 71 5.22 1.14 -3.29
C ALA A 71 3.93 1.94 -3.09
N TYR A 72 2.77 1.33 -3.33
CA TYR A 72 1.47 1.92 -3.08
C TYR A 72 1.25 2.23 -1.59
N ALA A 73 1.56 1.27 -0.71
CA ALA A 73 1.51 1.46 0.74
C ALA A 73 2.37 2.65 1.21
N ALA A 74 3.61 2.73 0.73
CA ALA A 74 4.53 3.82 1.05
C ALA A 74 4.02 5.18 0.55
N ASN A 75 3.45 5.23 -0.65
CA ASN A 75 2.85 6.45 -1.20
C ASN A 75 1.65 6.93 -0.37
N LEU A 76 0.79 6.01 0.08
CA LEU A 76 -0.32 6.36 0.97
C LEU A 76 0.17 6.89 2.32
N SER A 77 1.17 6.23 2.94
CA SER A 77 1.76 6.72 4.20
C SER A 77 2.33 8.13 4.03
N SER A 78 3.09 8.35 2.95
CA SER A 78 3.66 9.68 2.65
C SER A 78 2.59 10.73 2.43
N ALA A 79 1.48 10.38 1.77
CA ALA A 79 0.35 11.28 1.58
C ALA A 79 -0.33 11.62 2.93
N ALA A 80 -0.55 10.63 3.79
CA ALA A 80 -1.12 10.86 5.13
C ALA A 80 -0.26 11.82 5.95
N ASP A 81 1.06 11.62 5.98
CA ASP A 81 1.98 12.50 6.72
C ASP A 81 1.95 13.94 6.19
N ARG A 82 1.86 14.13 4.87
CA ARG A 82 1.73 15.46 4.25
C ARG A 82 0.41 16.13 4.61
N TYR A 83 -0.70 15.40 4.59
CA TYR A 83 -2.00 15.94 4.97
C TYR A 83 -2.02 16.34 6.44
N GLU A 84 -1.44 15.52 7.33
CA GLU A 84 -1.36 15.83 8.75
C GLU A 84 -0.51 17.07 9.02
N GLN A 85 0.65 17.20 8.39
CA GLN A 85 1.50 18.39 8.51
C GLN A 85 0.78 19.66 8.03
N ASN A 86 0.06 19.58 6.92
CA ASN A 86 -0.71 20.71 6.39
C ASN A 86 -1.85 21.13 7.34
N GLU A 87 -2.55 20.17 7.94
CA GLU A 87 -3.61 20.46 8.91
C GLU A 87 -3.05 21.11 10.18
N GLN A 88 -1.92 20.62 10.69
CA GLN A 88 -1.25 21.21 11.85
C GLN A 88 -0.80 22.66 11.57
N ALA A 89 -0.28 22.93 10.37
CA ALA A 89 0.11 24.27 9.93
C ALA A 89 -1.11 25.20 9.83
N ALA A 90 -2.19 24.75 9.17
CA ALA A 90 -3.42 25.53 9.07
C ALA A 90 -4.02 25.84 10.46
N ALA A 91 -4.06 24.86 11.36
CA ALA A 91 -4.53 25.05 12.73
C ALA A 91 -3.66 26.03 13.53
N ALA A 92 -2.36 26.11 13.25
CA ALA A 92 -1.47 27.11 13.85
C ALA A 92 -1.74 28.52 13.30
N ASP A 93 -1.92 28.65 11.98
CA ASP A 93 -2.25 29.91 11.32
C ASP A 93 -3.59 30.48 11.82
N PHE A 94 -4.63 29.65 11.95
CA PHE A 94 -5.91 30.08 12.50
C PHE A 94 -5.80 30.57 13.96
N ARG A 95 -5.00 29.89 14.80
CA ARG A 95 -4.75 30.34 16.19
C ARG A 95 -4.06 31.70 16.22
N THR A 96 -3.08 31.94 15.36
CA THR A 96 -2.36 33.23 15.32
C THR A 96 -3.21 34.36 14.71
N GLY A 97 -4.02 34.06 13.69
CA GLY A 97 -4.94 35.01 13.06
C GLY A 97 -6.11 35.42 13.96
N GLY A 98 -6.72 34.46 14.66
CA GLY A 98 -7.80 34.74 15.63
C GLY A 98 -7.34 35.61 16.81
N THR A 99 -6.08 35.46 17.22
CA THR A 99 -5.49 36.30 18.29
C THR A 99 -5.29 37.76 17.84
N ARG A 100 -5.03 38.03 16.56
CA ARG A 100 -4.95 39.42 16.03
C ARG A 100 -6.31 40.07 15.80
N GLY A 101 -7.35 39.30 15.51
CA GLY A 101 -8.72 39.81 15.33
C GLY A 101 -9.39 40.25 16.64
N GLY A 102 -9.05 39.62 17.77
CA GLY A 102 -9.61 39.94 19.09
C GLY A 102 -9.03 41.19 19.78
N MET A 103 -7.96 41.79 19.26
CA MET A 103 -7.27 42.94 19.86
C MET A 103 -7.70 44.30 19.26
N ARG A 104 -8.81 44.33 18.50
CA ARG A 104 -9.43 45.58 18.00
C ARG A 104 -10.92 45.61 18.30
N ALA A 105 -11.25 45.94 19.54
CA ALA A 105 -12.57 46.41 19.93
C ALA A 105 -12.40 47.39 21.11
N GLU A 106 -12.10 48.64 20.79
CA GLU A 106 -12.25 49.81 21.66
C GLU A 106 -12.97 50.91 20.87
#